data_AF-Q1GG06-F1
#
_entry.id   AF-Q1GG06-F1
#
_cell.length_a   1.000
_cell.length_b   1.000
_cell.length_c   1.000
_cell.angle_alpha   90.00
_cell.angle_beta   90.00
_cell.angle_gamma   90.00
#
_symmetry.space_group_name_H-M   'P 1'
#
loop_
_entity.id
_entity.type
_entity.pdbx_description
1 polymer ?
#
loop_
_entity_poly.entity_id
_entity_poly.type
_entity_poly.pdbx_seq_one_letter_code
_entity_poly.pdbx_strand_id
1 'polypeptide(L)'
;MTFMPIGQTGQTLAEESLDAVGGKRGATAVATSRQNSSEIAEWLAKHTPADMDKAAVSRARSHGVNLEVKFEGRYPTGPNGEYLPSYEVAVGCRIHGTTAQREAAIEDLKKFQTPAPIPQIERWLAELSVLTAGRGTDGIAAELQLTAYSSRLAQYPADVVRHALLQHSWKWFPSWAELERLCEAKASPRRHMIAALSQPAPDPEPKRRPPTNEERARIQAMVDEMFPRQSRKDREAAVDIALRGDCMMGDPS
;
A
#
# COMPACT_ATOMS: atom_id res chain seq x y z
N MET A 1 -26.51 9.75 -4.90
CA MET A 1 -25.18 10.07 -5.43
C MET A 1 -24.73 8.90 -6.28
N THR A 2 -24.78 9.08 -7.59
CA THR A 2 -24.65 8.01 -8.58
C THR A 2 -23.18 7.87 -8.98
N PHE A 3 -22.60 6.70 -8.72
CA PHE A 3 -21.24 6.34 -9.11
C PHE A 3 -21.18 6.21 -10.64
N MET A 4 -20.35 6.99 -11.33
CA MET A 4 -20.06 6.75 -12.74
C MET A 4 -18.95 5.69 -12.88
N PRO A 5 -19.14 4.66 -13.70
CA PRO A 5 -18.11 3.68 -13.99
C PRO A 5 -17.05 4.28 -14.93
N ILE A 6 -15.79 4.17 -14.53
CA ILE A 6 -14.64 4.45 -15.39
C ILE A 6 -14.53 3.30 -16.40
N GLY A 7 -14.86 3.57 -17.66
CA GLY A 7 -14.48 2.73 -18.80
C GLY A 7 -15.58 1.87 -19.40
N GLN A 8 -16.57 2.48 -20.05
CA GLN A 8 -17.29 1.85 -21.17
C GLN A 8 -17.65 2.91 -22.22
N THR A 9 -16.73 3.13 -23.16
CA THR A 9 -17.03 3.74 -24.46
C THR A 9 -16.10 3.11 -25.48
N GLY A 10 -16.67 2.30 -26.37
CA GLY A 10 -15.93 1.73 -27.50
C GLY A 10 -16.26 0.28 -27.86
N GLN A 11 -17.53 -0.11 -27.92
CA GLN A 11 -17.96 -1.25 -28.72
C GLN A 11 -19.10 -0.83 -29.63
N THR A 12 -18.78 -0.46 -30.88
CA THR A 12 -19.51 -0.95 -32.06
C THR A 12 -18.75 -0.62 -33.34
N LEU A 13 -18.60 -1.65 -34.18
CA LEU A 13 -18.47 -1.65 -35.65
C LEU A 13 -17.09 -1.35 -36.28
N ALA A 14 -16.36 -2.43 -36.59
CA ALA A 14 -15.71 -2.60 -37.89
C ALA A 14 -15.44 -4.10 -38.12
N GLU A 15 -16.39 -4.78 -38.77
CA GLU A 15 -16.09 -6.00 -39.52
C GLU A 15 -15.19 -5.65 -40.73
N GLU A 16 -14.25 -6.56 -40.98
CA GLU A 16 -13.58 -6.87 -42.25
C GLU A 16 -12.97 -5.73 -43.09
N SER A 17 -11.63 -5.67 -43.06
CA SER A 17 -10.83 -5.68 -44.28
C SER A 17 -9.38 -6.05 -43.97
N LEU A 18 -8.97 -7.23 -44.45
CA LEU A 18 -7.59 -7.66 -44.56
C LEU A 18 -6.94 -6.87 -45.72
N ASP A 19 -5.92 -6.06 -45.43
CA ASP A 19 -4.57 -6.23 -45.99
C ASP A 19 -3.67 -4.99 -45.82
N ALA A 20 -2.40 -5.30 -45.57
CA ALA A 20 -1.20 -4.54 -45.87
C ALA A 20 -0.71 -3.40 -44.93
N VAL A 21 0.61 -3.48 -44.74
CA VAL A 21 1.58 -2.44 -44.36
C VAL A 21 1.85 -2.25 -42.86
N GLY A 22 2.93 -2.91 -42.42
CA GLY A 22 3.56 -2.71 -41.13
C GLY A 22 4.20 -1.34 -40.96
N GLY A 23 4.39 -0.97 -39.69
CA GLY A 23 5.17 0.19 -39.27
C GLY A 23 4.31 1.41 -38.90
N LYS A 24 3.71 1.40 -37.70
CA LYS A 24 3.30 2.61 -36.92
C LYS A 24 2.54 2.33 -35.60
N ARG A 25 2.54 1.09 -35.06
CA ARG A 25 1.78 0.77 -33.82
C ARG A 25 2.43 1.23 -32.50
N GLY A 26 3.70 1.66 -32.50
CA GLY A 26 4.41 2.04 -31.28
C GLY A 26 4.15 3.47 -30.79
N ALA A 27 4.08 4.45 -31.71
CA ALA A 27 3.99 5.86 -31.32
C ALA A 27 2.62 6.26 -30.76
N THR A 28 1.54 5.71 -31.32
CA THR A 28 0.16 6.01 -30.91
C THR A 28 -0.15 5.45 -29.53
N ALA A 29 0.27 4.22 -29.23
CA ALA A 29 0.05 3.59 -27.92
C ALA A 29 0.80 4.32 -26.78
N VAL A 30 2.04 4.77 -27.05
CA VAL A 30 2.83 5.54 -26.07
C VAL A 30 2.23 6.94 -25.84
N ALA A 31 1.73 7.60 -26.89
CA ALA A 31 1.06 8.88 -26.76
C ALA A 31 -0.24 8.78 -25.94
N THR A 32 -1.09 7.80 -26.24
CA THR A 32 -2.34 7.55 -25.49
C THR A 32 -2.08 7.16 -24.03
N SER A 33 -1.05 6.34 -23.76
CA SER A 33 -0.66 5.98 -22.39
C SER A 33 -0.20 7.19 -21.57
N ARG A 34 0.58 8.10 -22.18
CA ARG A 34 1.00 9.35 -21.53
C ARG A 34 -0.16 10.31 -21.26
N GLN A 35 -1.09 10.44 -22.21
CA GLN A 35 -2.30 11.24 -22.05
C GLN A 35 -3.15 10.73 -20.88
N ASN A 36 -3.41 9.41 -20.85
CA ASN A 36 -4.15 8.78 -19.76
C ASN A 36 -3.48 8.98 -18.40
N SER A 37 -2.14 8.88 -18.33
CA SER A 37 -1.39 9.12 -17.09
C SER A 37 -1.49 10.58 -16.63
N SER A 38 -1.47 11.54 -17.55
CA SER A 38 -1.60 12.97 -17.21
C SER A 38 -3.01 13.29 -16.70
N GLU A 39 -4.05 12.75 -17.34
CA GLU A 39 -5.44 12.93 -16.90
C GLU A 39 -5.69 12.34 -15.51
N ILE A 40 -5.15 11.14 -15.24
CA ILE A 40 -5.22 10.53 -13.91
C ILE A 40 -4.51 11.42 -12.88
N ALA A 41 -3.31 11.90 -13.19
CA ALA A 41 -2.55 12.77 -12.29
C ALA A 41 -3.28 14.08 -11.98
N GLU A 42 -3.90 14.71 -12.99
CA GLU A 42 -4.72 15.91 -12.82
C GLU A 42 -5.97 15.65 -11.96
N TRP A 43 -6.62 14.50 -12.15
CA TRP A 43 -7.75 14.10 -11.33
C TRP A 43 -7.33 13.85 -9.88
N LEU A 44 -6.22 13.14 -9.65
CA LEU A 44 -5.66 12.91 -8.32
C LEU A 44 -5.35 14.23 -7.62
N ALA A 45 -4.65 15.15 -8.30
CA ALA A 45 -4.25 16.44 -7.74
C ALA A 45 -5.43 17.25 -7.18
N LYS A 46 -6.67 17.08 -7.69
CA LYS A 46 -7.86 17.79 -7.20
C LYS A 46 -8.33 17.32 -5.81
N HIS A 47 -7.88 16.16 -5.35
CA HIS A 47 -8.34 15.53 -4.11
C HIS A 47 -7.27 15.56 -3.01
N THR A 48 -7.68 15.29 -1.77
CA THR A 48 -6.75 15.11 -0.66
C THR A 48 -6.23 13.66 -0.63
N PRO A 49 -5.01 13.41 -0.11
CA PRO A 49 -4.50 12.05 0.04
C PRO A 49 -5.43 11.14 0.85
N ALA A 50 -6.04 11.67 1.91
CA ALA A 50 -6.98 10.90 2.74
C ALA A 50 -8.24 10.47 1.97
N ASP A 51 -8.74 11.30 1.06
CA ASP A 51 -9.88 10.94 0.21
C ASP A 51 -9.49 9.89 -0.83
N MET A 52 -8.25 9.96 -1.35
CA MET A 52 -7.73 8.96 -2.28
C MET A 52 -7.46 7.62 -1.60
N ASP A 53 -7.03 7.62 -0.34
CA ASP A 53 -6.91 6.40 0.45
C ASP A 53 -8.29 5.72 0.66
N LYS A 54 -9.33 6.51 0.98
CA LYS A 54 -10.71 6.00 1.06
C LYS A 54 -11.22 5.49 -0.28
N ALA A 55 -10.92 6.20 -1.37
CA ALA A 55 -11.28 5.79 -2.72
C ALA A 55 -10.60 4.47 -3.11
N ALA A 56 -9.33 4.27 -2.74
CA ALA A 56 -8.60 3.03 -2.95
C ALA A 56 -9.25 1.85 -2.20
N VAL A 57 -9.62 2.03 -0.92
CA VAL A 57 -10.34 1.01 -0.15
C VAL A 57 -11.70 0.69 -0.78
N SER A 58 -12.45 1.71 -1.19
CA SER A 58 -13.74 1.52 -1.88
C SER A 58 -13.58 0.77 -3.19
N ARG A 59 -12.54 1.09 -3.96
CA ARG A 59 -12.25 0.42 -5.24
C ARG A 59 -11.87 -1.04 -5.03
N ALA A 60 -11.04 -1.36 -4.04
CA ALA A 60 -10.72 -2.73 -3.68
C ALA A 60 -11.97 -3.53 -3.28
N ARG A 61 -12.89 -2.91 -2.52
CA ARG A 61 -14.17 -3.54 -2.16
C ARG A 61 -15.04 -3.85 -3.36
N SER A 62 -15.02 -3.02 -4.41
CA SER A 62 -15.76 -3.30 -5.64
C SER A 62 -15.24 -4.53 -6.39
N HIS A 63 -13.98 -4.92 -6.16
CA HIS A 63 -13.39 -6.17 -6.64
C HIS A 63 -13.59 -7.35 -5.67
N GLY A 64 -14.34 -7.16 -4.58
CA GLY A 64 -14.55 -8.19 -3.56
C GLY A 64 -13.40 -8.31 -2.54
N VAL A 65 -12.47 -7.34 -2.51
CA VAL A 65 -11.35 -7.35 -1.55
C VAL A 65 -11.60 -6.35 -0.43
N ASN A 66 -11.52 -6.81 0.82
CA ASN A 66 -11.54 -5.92 1.98
C ASN A 66 -10.10 -5.56 2.40
N LEU A 67 -9.84 -4.26 2.56
CA LEU A 67 -8.56 -3.70 2.98
C LEU A 67 -8.74 -2.95 4.30
N GLU A 68 -7.90 -3.24 5.29
CA GLU A 68 -7.85 -2.52 6.56
C GLU A 68 -6.40 -2.08 6.82
N VAL A 69 -6.13 -0.78 6.69
CA VAL A 69 -4.79 -0.22 6.96
C VAL A 69 -4.59 -0.07 8.46
N LYS A 70 -3.45 -0.54 8.95
CA LYS A 70 -3.02 -0.38 10.33
C LYS A 70 -2.13 0.85 10.46
N PHE A 71 -2.45 1.69 11.45
CA PHE A 71 -1.68 2.87 11.78
C PHE A 71 -1.06 2.75 13.17
N GLU A 72 0.14 3.30 13.33
CA GLU A 72 0.82 3.48 14.62
C GLU A 72 1.13 4.94 14.86
N GLY A 73 0.83 5.43 16.07
CA GLY A 73 1.23 6.76 16.52
C GLY A 73 2.72 6.82 16.82
N ARG A 74 3.39 7.86 16.34
CA ARG A 74 4.79 8.20 16.61
C ARG A 74 4.84 9.45 17.47
N TYR A 75 5.65 9.41 18.52
CA TYR A 75 5.83 10.49 19.50
C TYR A 75 7.31 10.91 19.53
N PRO A 76 7.79 11.59 18.49
CA PRO A 76 9.20 11.96 18.39
C PRO A 76 9.61 12.98 19.46
N THR A 77 10.86 12.89 19.90
CA THR A 77 11.51 13.89 20.76
C THR A 77 12.65 14.56 20.00
N GLY A 78 12.81 15.87 20.16
CA GLY A 78 13.89 16.64 19.54
C GLY A 78 15.25 16.40 20.23
N PRO A 79 16.34 16.93 19.66
CA PRO A 79 17.70 16.76 20.18
C PRO A 79 17.87 17.25 21.62
N ASN A 80 17.03 18.20 22.06
CA ASN A 80 17.06 18.79 23.40
C ASN A 80 16.02 18.16 24.35
N GLY A 81 15.39 17.04 23.97
CA GLY A 81 14.33 16.41 24.75
C GLY A 81 12.95 17.07 24.62
N GLU A 82 12.79 18.03 23.71
CA GLU A 82 11.49 18.66 23.44
C GLU A 82 10.51 17.69 22.79
N TYR A 83 9.23 17.74 23.16
CA TYR A 83 8.18 16.95 22.51
C TYR A 83 7.86 17.54 21.14
N LEU A 84 8.10 16.77 20.09
CA LEU A 84 7.71 17.13 18.72
C LEU A 84 6.27 16.65 18.46
N PRO A 85 5.55 17.25 17.49
CA PRO A 85 4.18 16.86 17.17
C PRO A 85 4.06 15.36 16.89
N SER A 86 3.10 14.71 17.55
CA SER A 86 2.77 13.31 17.28
C SER A 86 2.18 13.15 15.89
N TYR A 87 2.48 12.05 15.22
CA TYR A 87 1.96 11.76 13.89
C TYR A 87 1.69 10.26 13.73
N GLU A 88 0.71 9.91 12.91
CA GLU A 88 0.42 8.52 12.58
C GLU A 88 1.19 8.09 11.34
N VAL A 89 1.66 6.84 11.33
CA VAL A 89 2.24 6.19 10.16
C VAL A 89 1.51 4.90 9.88
N ALA A 90 1.24 4.62 8.61
CA ALA A 90 0.79 3.29 8.22
C ALA A 90 1.94 2.29 8.44
N VAL A 91 1.61 1.12 8.99
CA VAL A 91 2.60 0.05 9.27
C VAL A 91 2.26 -1.28 8.60
N GLY A 92 1.05 -1.40 8.07
CA GLY A 92 0.61 -2.60 7.39
C GLY A 92 -0.82 -2.50 6.89
N CYS A 93 -1.27 -3.53 6.18
CA CYS A 93 -2.65 -3.66 5.74
C CYS A 93 -3.09 -5.11 5.87
N ARG A 94 -4.25 -5.34 6.50
CA ARG A 94 -4.94 -6.64 6.47
C ARG A 94 -5.79 -6.72 5.23
N ILE A 95 -5.83 -7.91 4.65
CA ILE A 95 -6.52 -8.18 3.41
C ILE A 95 -7.39 -9.41 3.51
N HIS A 96 -8.54 -9.38 2.84
CA HIS A 96 -9.41 -10.54 2.66
C HIS A 96 -9.93 -10.54 1.22
N GLY A 97 -9.74 -11.64 0.50
CA GLY A 97 -10.16 -11.80 -0.89
C GLY A 97 -9.38 -12.91 -1.60
N THR A 98 -9.89 -13.40 -2.73
CA THR A 98 -9.20 -14.41 -3.54
C THR A 98 -8.04 -13.81 -4.34
N THR A 99 -7.11 -14.63 -4.81
CA THR A 99 -5.96 -14.16 -5.62
C THR A 99 -6.40 -13.37 -6.85
N ALA A 100 -7.38 -13.86 -7.61
CA ALA A 100 -7.88 -13.18 -8.81
C ALA A 100 -8.50 -11.80 -8.50
N GLN A 101 -9.23 -11.69 -7.39
CA GLN A 101 -9.80 -10.41 -6.94
C GLN A 101 -8.71 -9.41 -6.53
N ARG A 102 -7.64 -9.90 -5.90
CA ARG A 102 -6.50 -9.09 -5.47
C ARG A 102 -5.72 -8.54 -6.67
N GLU A 103 -5.50 -9.36 -7.70
CA GLU A 103 -4.83 -8.93 -8.93
C GLU A 103 -5.60 -7.80 -9.63
N ALA A 104 -6.92 -7.94 -9.78
CA ALA A 104 -7.76 -6.89 -10.35
C ALA A 104 -7.74 -5.60 -9.51
N ALA A 105 -7.74 -5.73 -8.18
CA ALA A 105 -7.63 -4.58 -7.28
C ALA A 105 -6.26 -3.87 -7.39
N ILE A 106 -5.15 -4.61 -7.54
CA ILE A 106 -3.80 -4.03 -7.66
C ILE A 106 -3.71 -3.10 -8.87
N GLU A 107 -4.22 -3.52 -10.03
CA GLU A 107 -4.12 -2.72 -11.25
C GLU A 107 -4.86 -1.39 -11.14
N ASP A 108 -5.97 -1.36 -10.44
CA ASP A 108 -6.66 -0.10 -10.14
C ASP A 108 -5.96 0.72 -9.05
N LEU A 109 -5.43 0.07 -8.00
CA LEU A 109 -4.71 0.77 -6.93
C LEU A 109 -3.41 1.42 -7.41
N LYS A 110 -2.74 0.82 -8.40
CA LYS A 110 -1.58 1.44 -9.06
C LYS A 110 -1.92 2.78 -9.73
N LYS A 111 -3.14 2.95 -10.25
CA LYS A 111 -3.56 4.24 -10.85
C LYS A 111 -3.61 5.35 -9.81
N PHE A 112 -3.98 5.04 -8.57
CA PHE A 112 -3.91 6.02 -7.48
C PHE A 112 -2.48 6.40 -7.10
N GLN A 113 -1.45 5.66 -7.55
CA GLN A 113 -0.04 6.01 -7.30
C GLN A 113 0.58 6.86 -8.43
N THR A 114 -0.22 7.32 -9.40
CA THR A 114 0.29 8.02 -10.58
C THR A 114 0.88 9.38 -10.20
N PRO A 115 2.16 9.65 -10.55
CA PRO A 115 2.80 10.92 -10.25
C PRO A 115 2.34 12.03 -11.19
N ALA A 116 2.50 13.28 -10.75
CA ALA A 116 2.30 14.44 -11.62
C ALA A 116 3.45 14.57 -12.64
N PRO A 117 3.18 15.09 -13.84
CA PRO A 117 4.25 15.37 -14.80
C PRO A 117 5.18 16.48 -14.26
N ILE A 118 6.47 16.39 -14.57
CA ILE A 118 7.51 17.30 -14.06
C ILE A 118 7.13 18.80 -14.19
N PRO A 119 6.65 19.30 -15.35
CA PRO A 119 6.28 20.71 -15.48
C PRO A 119 5.17 21.16 -14.52
N GLN A 120 4.28 20.25 -14.14
CA GLN A 120 3.21 20.53 -13.18
C GLN A 120 3.77 20.61 -11.75
N ILE A 121 4.73 19.74 -11.41
CA ILE A 121 5.43 19.78 -10.12
C ILE A 121 6.24 21.07 -9.98
N GLU A 122 6.94 21.47 -11.04
CA GLU A 122 7.71 22.71 -11.09
C GLU A 122 6.83 23.94 -10.88
N ARG A 123 5.64 23.96 -11.49
CA ARG A 123 4.65 25.02 -11.25
C ARG A 123 4.24 25.11 -9.77
N TRP A 124 4.00 23.98 -9.12
CA TRP A 124 3.67 23.95 -7.69
C TRP A 124 4.84 24.37 -6.80
N LEU A 125 6.08 24.02 -7.17
CA LEU A 125 7.28 24.47 -6.47
C LEU A 125 7.46 25.99 -6.58
N ALA A 126 7.22 26.56 -7.76
CA ALA A 126 7.23 28.00 -7.95
C ALA A 126 6.16 28.69 -7.09
N GLU A 127 4.95 28.15 -7.05
CA GLU A 127 3.86 28.68 -6.22
C GLU A 127 4.20 28.61 -4.72
N LEU A 128 4.75 27.48 -4.24
CA LEU A 128 5.27 27.36 -2.87
C LEU A 128 6.35 28.40 -2.55
N SER A 129 7.25 28.69 -3.50
CA SER A 129 8.31 29.69 -3.31
C SER A 129 7.78 31.10 -3.11
N VAL A 130 6.62 31.43 -3.70
CA VAL A 130 5.93 32.72 -3.52
C VAL A 130 5.19 32.77 -2.17
N LEU A 131 4.66 31.64 -1.70
CA LEU A 131 3.88 31.55 -0.46
C LEU A 131 4.76 31.52 0.81
N THR A 132 6.00 31.07 0.70
CA THR A 132 6.92 30.92 1.84
C THR A 132 7.73 32.19 2.08
N ALA A 133 8.09 32.45 3.33
CA ALA A 133 8.99 33.54 3.65
C ALA A 133 10.43 33.19 3.22
N GLY A 134 11.23 34.19 2.84
CA GLY A 134 12.65 34.03 2.52
C GLY A 134 13.10 34.84 1.30
N ARG A 135 14.41 35.02 1.14
CA ARG A 135 14.99 35.45 -0.14
C ARG A 135 15.11 34.21 -1.02
N GLY A 136 14.56 34.28 -2.24
CA GLY A 136 14.73 33.22 -3.22
C GLY A 136 16.20 32.95 -3.52
N THR A 137 16.50 31.72 -3.94
CA THR A 137 17.76 31.41 -4.61
C THR A 137 17.71 31.99 -6.02
N ASP A 138 18.74 32.73 -6.44
CA ASP A 138 18.78 33.34 -7.78
C ASP A 138 19.63 32.51 -8.76
N GLY A 139 19.29 32.60 -10.04
CA GLY A 139 20.07 32.03 -11.15
C GLY A 139 20.21 30.50 -11.10
N ILE A 140 21.43 30.02 -11.34
CA ILE A 140 21.76 28.58 -11.48
C ILE A 140 21.35 27.76 -10.24
N ALA A 141 21.41 28.35 -9.04
CA ALA A 141 21.03 27.65 -7.81
C ALA A 141 19.52 27.33 -7.77
N ALA A 142 18.67 28.23 -8.26
CA ALA A 142 17.23 27.98 -8.36
C ALA A 142 16.90 26.87 -9.36
N GLU A 143 17.55 26.87 -10.52
CA GLU A 143 17.32 25.84 -11.54
C GLU A 143 17.73 24.45 -11.05
N LEU A 144 18.88 24.37 -10.35
CA LEU A 144 19.34 23.11 -9.75
C LEU A 144 18.40 22.63 -8.65
N GLN A 145 17.94 23.54 -7.79
CA GLN A 145 16.96 23.23 -6.74
C GLN A 145 15.64 22.73 -7.34
N LEU A 146 15.12 23.43 -8.35
CA LEU A 146 13.89 23.07 -9.04
C LEU A 146 13.97 21.66 -9.64
N THR A 147 15.06 21.39 -10.37
CA THR A 147 15.32 20.07 -10.98
C THR A 147 15.47 18.96 -9.93
N ALA A 148 16.20 19.24 -8.86
CA ALA A 148 16.45 18.27 -7.79
C ALA A 148 15.20 17.94 -6.97
N TYR A 149 14.30 18.91 -6.78
CA TYR A 149 13.03 18.69 -6.10
C TYR A 149 12.01 18.03 -7.03
N SER A 150 11.86 18.49 -8.27
CA SER A 150 10.86 17.95 -9.20
C SER A 150 11.10 16.47 -9.51
N SER A 151 12.36 16.07 -9.75
CA SER A 151 12.74 14.68 -9.99
C SER A 151 12.43 13.73 -8.82
N ARG A 152 12.66 14.17 -7.57
CA ARG A 152 12.35 13.36 -6.40
C ARG A 152 10.86 13.33 -6.08
N LEU A 153 10.16 14.46 -6.23
CA LEU A 153 8.72 14.53 -6.02
C LEU A 153 7.94 13.69 -7.04
N ALA A 154 8.48 13.48 -8.25
CA ALA A 154 7.90 12.58 -9.24
C ALA A 154 7.84 11.10 -8.81
N GLN A 155 8.43 10.73 -7.68
CA GLN A 155 8.30 9.39 -7.08
C GLN A 155 7.02 9.24 -6.23
N TYR A 156 6.28 10.33 -6.04
CA TYR A 156 5.07 10.37 -5.22
C TYR A 156 3.81 10.62 -6.07
N PRO A 157 2.64 10.16 -5.60
CA PRO A 157 1.37 10.41 -6.27
C PRO A 157 1.06 11.91 -6.40
N ALA A 158 0.38 12.30 -7.47
CA ALA A 158 0.09 13.70 -7.77
C ALA A 158 -0.67 14.43 -6.63
N ASP A 159 -1.63 13.75 -5.99
CA ASP A 159 -2.38 14.28 -4.85
C ASP A 159 -1.49 14.53 -3.63
N VAL A 160 -0.52 13.64 -3.38
CA VAL A 160 0.44 13.76 -2.27
C VAL A 160 1.37 14.93 -2.50
N VAL A 161 1.93 15.06 -3.70
CA VAL A 161 2.85 16.16 -4.04
C VAL A 161 2.12 17.49 -3.94
N ARG A 162 0.92 17.60 -4.53
CA ARG A 162 0.14 18.84 -4.45
C ARG A 162 -0.25 19.17 -3.01
N HIS A 163 -0.62 18.19 -2.21
CA HIS A 163 -0.91 18.39 -0.79
C HIS A 163 0.32 18.92 -0.04
N ALA A 164 1.48 18.27 -0.22
CA ALA A 164 2.71 18.64 0.44
C ALA A 164 3.20 20.05 0.07
N LEU A 165 3.04 20.46 -1.19
CA LEU A 165 3.51 21.75 -1.67
C LEU A 165 2.51 22.89 -1.42
N LEU A 166 1.20 22.66 -1.57
CA LEU A 166 0.22 23.77 -1.63
C LEU A 166 -0.85 23.74 -0.54
N GLN A 167 -1.10 22.59 0.09
CA GLN A 167 -2.12 22.47 1.14
C GLN A 167 -1.49 22.45 2.53
N HIS A 168 -0.26 21.95 2.66
CA HIS A 168 0.48 22.05 3.90
C HIS A 168 1.10 23.44 4.06
N SER A 169 0.92 24.03 5.23
CA SER A 169 1.43 25.35 5.55
C SER A 169 2.90 25.29 5.95
N TRP A 170 3.75 25.92 5.15
CA TRP A 170 5.16 26.08 5.41
C TRP A 170 5.48 27.54 5.77
N LYS A 171 6.26 27.77 6.82
CA LYS A 171 6.76 29.12 7.15
C LYS A 171 7.91 29.52 6.24
N TRP A 172 8.85 28.59 6.04
CA TRP A 172 10.03 28.72 5.20
C TRP A 172 9.97 27.67 4.10
N PHE A 173 10.70 27.87 3.00
CA PHE A 173 10.82 26.83 1.99
C PHE A 173 11.37 25.54 2.63
N PRO A 174 10.68 24.40 2.53
CA PRO A 174 11.04 23.20 3.26
C PRO A 174 12.33 22.57 2.74
N SER A 175 13.08 21.99 3.66
CA SER A 175 14.17 21.09 3.31
C SER A 175 13.63 19.83 2.63
N TRP A 176 14.49 19.13 1.89
CA TRP A 176 14.11 17.87 1.27
C TRP A 176 13.62 16.84 2.31
N ALA A 177 14.30 16.73 3.45
CA ALA A 177 13.94 15.77 4.50
C ALA A 177 12.53 16.01 5.07
N GLU A 178 12.10 17.27 5.18
CA GLU A 178 10.76 17.62 5.64
C GLU A 178 9.69 17.24 4.60
N LEU A 179 9.93 17.53 3.32
CA LEU A 179 9.03 17.14 2.23
C LEU A 179 8.95 15.62 2.09
N GLU A 180 10.09 14.94 2.10
CA GLU A 180 10.17 13.47 2.01
C GLU A 180 9.36 12.82 3.12
N ARG A 181 9.57 13.23 4.37
CA ARG A 181 8.83 12.69 5.52
C ARG A 181 7.31 12.86 5.36
N LEU A 182 6.87 14.03 4.91
CA LEU A 182 5.45 14.29 4.70
C LEU A 182 4.88 13.45 3.55
N CYS A 183 5.57 13.43 2.41
CA CYS A 183 5.17 12.67 1.23
C CYS A 183 5.13 11.16 1.53
N GLU A 184 6.13 10.63 2.23
CA GLU A 184 6.14 9.23 2.69
C GLU A 184 4.96 8.94 3.60
N ALA A 185 4.70 9.78 4.60
CA ALA A 185 3.57 9.59 5.50
C ALA A 185 2.23 9.53 4.74
N LYS A 186 2.03 10.42 3.76
CA LYS A 186 0.78 10.47 2.96
C LYS A 186 0.68 9.42 1.86
N ALA A 187 1.79 8.93 1.32
CA ALA A 187 1.80 7.88 0.31
C ALA A 187 1.81 6.47 0.93
N SER A 188 2.29 6.32 2.18
CA SER A 188 2.44 5.04 2.87
C SER A 188 1.18 4.18 2.91
N PRO A 189 -0.05 4.71 3.13
CA PRO A 189 -1.24 3.86 3.23
C PRO A 189 -1.50 3.08 1.94
N ARG A 190 -1.51 3.76 0.79
CA ARG A 190 -1.67 3.12 -0.53
C ARG A 190 -0.53 2.16 -0.84
N ARG A 191 0.72 2.50 -0.48
CA ARG A 191 1.87 1.59 -0.64
C ARG A 191 1.69 0.31 0.17
N HIS A 192 1.20 0.39 1.41
CA HIS A 192 0.90 -0.79 2.23
C HIS A 192 -0.28 -1.60 1.71
N MET A 193 -1.32 -0.96 1.16
CA MET A 193 -2.43 -1.66 0.50
C MET A 193 -1.92 -2.49 -0.68
N ILE A 194 -1.14 -1.87 -1.59
CA ILE A 194 -0.57 -2.55 -2.76
C ILE A 194 0.35 -3.67 -2.33
N ALA A 195 1.26 -3.42 -1.38
CA ALA A 195 2.18 -4.42 -0.88
C ALA A 195 1.45 -5.64 -0.29
N ALA A 196 0.42 -5.40 0.52
CA ALA A 196 -0.38 -6.48 1.10
C ALA A 196 -1.14 -7.26 0.02
N LEU A 197 -1.71 -6.57 -0.99
CA LEU A 197 -2.37 -7.22 -2.11
C LEU A 197 -1.42 -8.10 -2.93
N SER A 198 -0.14 -7.73 -3.04
CA SER A 198 0.87 -8.48 -3.81
C SER A 198 1.47 -9.68 -3.10
N GLN A 199 1.33 -9.81 -1.78
CA GLN A 199 1.85 -10.97 -1.06
C GLN A 199 1.09 -12.26 -1.45
N PRO A 200 1.69 -13.46 -1.46
CA PRO A 200 0.91 -14.68 -1.58
C PRO A 200 -0.12 -14.76 -0.43
N ALA A 201 -1.25 -15.45 -0.65
CA ALA A 201 -2.14 -15.76 0.47
C ALA A 201 -1.33 -16.52 1.53
N PRO A 202 -1.45 -16.18 2.83
CA PRO A 202 -0.78 -16.96 3.87
C PRO A 202 -1.21 -18.42 3.75
N ASP A 203 -0.28 -19.34 3.99
CA ASP A 203 -0.60 -20.77 3.97
C ASP A 203 -1.79 -21.04 4.90
N PRO A 204 -2.76 -21.87 4.46
CA PRO A 204 -3.90 -22.21 5.30
C PRO A 204 -3.39 -22.78 6.62
N GLU A 205 -4.01 -22.37 7.73
CA GLU A 205 -3.64 -22.91 9.03
C GLU A 205 -3.78 -24.44 8.98
N PRO A 206 -2.75 -25.20 9.40
CA PRO A 206 -2.78 -26.65 9.29
C PRO A 206 -4.01 -27.20 10.01
N LYS A 207 -4.81 -28.01 9.31
CA LYS A 207 -5.98 -28.66 9.92
C LYS A 207 -5.50 -29.49 11.09
N ARG A 208 -5.92 -29.10 12.29
CA ARG A 208 -5.66 -29.89 13.49
C ARG A 208 -6.76 -30.94 13.63
N ARG A 209 -6.38 -32.11 14.14
CA ARG A 209 -7.29 -33.24 14.39
C ARG A 209 -7.09 -33.78 15.81
N PRO A 210 -8.03 -34.59 16.33
CA PRO A 210 -7.78 -35.31 17.56
C PRO A 210 -6.64 -36.34 17.37
N PRO A 211 -5.92 -36.68 18.45
CA PRO A 211 -4.86 -37.68 18.42
C PRO A 211 -5.42 -39.08 18.20
N THR A 212 -4.70 -39.91 17.45
CA THR A 212 -5.00 -41.33 17.37
C THR A 212 -4.62 -42.04 18.67
N ASN A 213 -5.17 -43.24 18.89
CA ASN A 213 -4.84 -44.04 20.06
C ASN A 213 -3.34 -44.37 20.14
N GLU A 214 -2.69 -44.59 18.99
CA GLU A 214 -1.26 -44.86 18.91
C GLU A 214 -0.40 -43.63 19.22
N GLU A 215 -0.80 -42.44 18.77
CA GLU A 215 -0.15 -41.18 19.13
C GLU A 215 -0.28 -40.89 20.62
N ARG A 216 -1.47 -41.08 21.17
CA ARG A 216 -1.72 -40.98 22.60
C ARG A 216 -0.86 -41.95 23.39
N ALA A 217 -0.74 -43.21 22.95
CA ALA A 217 0.11 -44.20 23.61
C ALA A 217 1.60 -43.84 23.54
N ARG A 218 2.09 -43.32 22.41
CA ARG A 218 3.47 -42.84 22.27
C ARG A 218 3.78 -41.67 23.20
N ILE A 219 2.86 -40.71 23.29
CA ILE A 219 3.00 -39.55 24.18
C ILE A 219 2.94 -39.99 25.65
N GLN A 220 2.05 -40.93 25.98
CA GLN A 220 2.00 -41.51 27.33
C GLN A 220 3.31 -42.20 27.71
N ALA A 221 3.90 -43.00 26.81
CA ALA A 221 5.18 -43.66 27.05
C ALA A 221 6.32 -42.65 27.26
N MET A 222 6.36 -41.57 26.46
CA MET A 222 7.33 -40.49 26.61
C MET A 222 7.17 -39.76 27.96
N VAL A 223 5.93 -39.50 28.40
CA VAL A 223 5.66 -38.86 29.69
C VAL A 223 6.02 -39.79 30.85
N ASP A 224 5.77 -41.10 30.71
CA ASP A 224 6.17 -42.10 31.71
C ASP A 224 7.70 -42.17 31.88
N GLU A 225 8.45 -42.05 30.78
CA GLU A 225 9.91 -42.02 30.79
C GLU A 225 10.48 -40.72 31.37
N MET A 226 9.94 -39.56 30.97
CA MET A 226 10.44 -38.25 31.40
C MET A 226 10.09 -37.92 32.86
N PHE A 227 8.97 -38.44 33.38
CA PHE A 227 8.47 -38.11 34.71
C PHE A 227 8.31 -39.34 35.63
N PRO A 228 9.37 -40.15 35.83
CA PRO A 228 9.25 -41.44 36.52
C PRO A 228 8.85 -41.29 38.00
N ARG A 229 9.15 -40.14 38.62
CA ARG A 229 8.83 -39.83 40.02
C ARG A 229 7.38 -39.37 40.25
N GLN A 230 6.65 -39.02 39.19
CA GLN A 230 5.24 -38.62 39.31
C GLN A 230 4.33 -39.85 39.36
N SER A 231 3.17 -39.71 40.01
CA SER A 231 2.21 -40.80 40.06
C SER A 231 1.65 -41.09 38.66
N ARG A 232 1.34 -42.36 38.38
CA ARG A 232 0.77 -42.76 37.09
C ARG A 232 -0.51 -41.96 36.76
N LYS A 233 -1.35 -41.73 37.77
CA LYS A 233 -2.59 -40.95 37.64
C LYS A 233 -2.33 -39.51 37.19
N ASP A 234 -1.30 -38.86 37.73
CA ASP A 234 -0.97 -37.48 37.37
C ASP A 234 -0.37 -37.40 35.96
N ARG A 235 0.41 -38.42 35.55
CA ARG A 235 0.95 -38.52 34.19
C ARG A 235 -0.15 -38.72 33.15
N GLU A 236 -1.10 -39.62 33.41
CA GLU A 236 -2.27 -39.84 32.54
C GLU A 236 -3.12 -38.56 32.42
N ALA A 237 -3.37 -37.87 33.54
CA ALA A 237 -4.10 -36.60 33.55
C ALA A 237 -3.38 -35.49 32.76
N ALA A 238 -2.04 -35.43 32.83
CA ALA A 238 -1.25 -34.47 32.07
C ALA A 238 -1.36 -34.73 30.55
N VAL A 239 -1.33 -36.00 30.14
CA VAL A 239 -1.54 -36.39 28.74
C VAL A 239 -2.96 -36.05 28.29
N ASP A 240 -3.98 -36.29 29.11
CA ASP A 240 -5.37 -35.90 28.80
C ASP A 240 -5.57 -34.40 28.64
N ILE A 241 -4.87 -33.59 29.43
CA ILE A 241 -4.91 -32.12 29.30
C ILE A 241 -4.21 -31.70 28.01
N ALA A 242 -3.02 -32.24 27.74
CA ALA A 242 -2.21 -31.89 26.57
C ALA A 242 -2.88 -32.31 25.25
N LEU A 243 -3.60 -33.43 25.27
CA LEU A 243 -4.26 -34.02 24.11
C LEU A 243 -5.74 -33.64 23.96
N ARG A 244 -6.16 -32.58 24.65
CA ARG A 244 -7.55 -32.11 24.60
C ARG A 244 -7.82 -31.37 23.29
N GLY A 245 -8.84 -31.83 22.55
CA GLY A 245 -9.30 -31.21 21.31
C GLY A 245 -8.37 -31.50 20.12
N ASP A 246 -8.40 -30.61 19.13
CA ASP A 246 -7.65 -30.75 17.89
C ASP A 246 -6.20 -30.27 18.09
N CYS A 247 -5.33 -31.21 18.48
CA CYS A 247 -3.95 -30.94 18.90
C CYS A 247 -2.89 -31.59 17.99
N MET A 248 -3.27 -32.50 17.10
CA MET A 248 -2.35 -33.18 16.17
C MET A 248 -2.45 -32.58 14.76
N MET A 249 -1.31 -32.57 14.05
CA MET A 249 -1.18 -31.97 12.71
C MET A 249 -1.24 -33.07 11.63
N GLY A 250 -1.87 -32.77 10.49
CA GLY A 250 -1.83 -33.61 9.28
C GLY A 250 -2.91 -34.70 9.17
N ASP A 251 -3.01 -35.30 7.98
CA ASP A 251 -3.96 -36.39 7.69
C ASP A 251 -3.51 -37.70 8.36
N PRO A 252 -4.44 -38.57 8.80
CA PRO A 252 -4.09 -39.85 9.42
C PRO A 252 -3.37 -40.74 8.41
N SER A 253 -2.16 -41.20 8.78
CA SER A 253 -1.43 -42.26 8.07
C SER A 253 -1.96 -43.63 8.47
#